data_AF-A0A354HVT6-F1
#
_entry.id   AF-A0A354HVT6-F1
#
_cell.length_a   1.000
_cell.length_b   1.000
_cell.length_c   1.000
_cell.angle_alpha   90.00
_cell.angle_beta   90.00
_cell.angle_gamma   90.00
#
_symmetry.space_group_name_H-M   'P 1'
#
loop_
_entity.id
_entity.type
_entity.pdbx_description
1 polymer ?
#
loop_
_entity_poly.entity_id
_entity_poly.type
_entity_poly.pdbx_seq_one_letter_code
_entity_poly.pdbx_strand_id
1 'polypeptide(L)'
;MEPVVLPAGSEMAITEKDLPRLQEQYWELAELALEKPFTYFHFNIDWERGQCGARRASGCGAGVEYAAVAPDGGIFPCHQFVGQDRWQIGNVHTGISNASLREQFLNLGIENKPVCQKCWARFHCGGGCHANAWWTNSSLEKPYELGCQLLKMRTEAAIYLKVKQALSQNSSEGDFHGKKEYKQAQ
;
A
#
# COMPACT_ATOMS: atom_id res chain seq x y z
N MET A 1 1.76 4.42 -8.09
CA MET A 1 2.22 3.22 -8.83
C MET A 1 3.18 2.48 -7.92
N GLU A 2 3.01 1.17 -7.69
CA GLU A 2 4.02 0.37 -6.96
C GLU A 2 5.28 0.24 -7.83
N PRO A 3 6.50 0.17 -7.24
CA PRO A 3 7.71 -0.04 -8.02
C PRO A 3 7.61 -1.35 -8.79
N VAL A 4 8.15 -1.38 -10.00
CA VAL A 4 8.32 -2.61 -10.77
C VAL A 4 9.17 -3.56 -9.93
N VAL A 5 8.59 -4.70 -9.55
CA VAL A 5 9.32 -5.77 -8.85
C VAL A 5 9.81 -6.75 -9.89
N LEU A 6 11.13 -6.84 -10.02
CA LEU A 6 11.78 -7.76 -10.95
C LEU A 6 12.14 -9.08 -10.26
N PRO A 7 12.30 -10.17 -11.02
CA PRO A 7 12.82 -11.43 -10.50
C PRO A 7 14.18 -11.25 -9.82
N ALA A 8 14.45 -12.05 -8.79
CA ALA A 8 15.74 -12.07 -8.11
C ALA A 8 16.88 -12.34 -9.11
N GLY A 9 17.94 -11.53 -9.05
CA GLY A 9 19.08 -11.63 -9.96
C GLY A 9 18.95 -10.81 -11.25
N SER A 10 17.83 -10.13 -11.49
CA SER A 10 17.75 -9.17 -12.60
C SER A 10 18.68 -7.98 -12.33
N GLU A 11 19.35 -7.49 -13.37
CA GLU A 11 20.33 -6.39 -13.27
C GLU A 11 19.73 -5.11 -12.67
N MET A 12 18.47 -4.82 -12.99
CA MET A 12 17.76 -3.64 -12.50
C MET A 12 16.90 -3.90 -11.25
N ALA A 13 17.00 -5.09 -10.63
CA ALA A 13 16.20 -5.39 -9.45
C ALA A 13 16.71 -4.56 -8.26
N ILE A 14 15.78 -3.88 -7.56
CA ILE A 14 16.09 -3.24 -6.29
C ILE A 14 16.46 -4.32 -5.28
N THR A 15 17.51 -4.09 -4.52
CA THR A 15 18.03 -4.98 -3.49
C THR A 15 18.09 -4.29 -2.14
N GLU A 16 18.39 -5.06 -1.09
CA GLU A 16 18.60 -4.51 0.25
C GLU A 16 19.78 -3.51 0.31
N LYS A 17 20.74 -3.61 -0.62
CA LYS A 17 21.88 -2.69 -0.71
C LYS A 17 21.47 -1.28 -1.13
N ASP A 18 20.34 -1.15 -1.81
CA ASP A 18 19.84 0.13 -2.31
C ASP A 18 19.06 0.91 -1.24
N LEU A 19 18.65 0.24 -0.15
CA LEU A 19 17.80 0.83 0.89
C LEU A 19 18.40 2.08 1.54
N PRO A 20 19.69 2.13 1.92
CA PRO A 20 20.26 3.33 2.53
C PRO A 20 20.17 4.54 1.60
N ARG A 21 20.49 4.33 0.30
CA ARG A 21 20.42 5.40 -0.70
C ARG A 21 18.98 5.82 -0.95
N LEU A 22 18.05 4.87 -1.07
CA LEU A 22 16.63 5.19 -1.25
C LEU A 22 16.05 5.96 -0.06
N GLN A 23 16.42 5.58 1.17
CA GLN A 23 16.00 6.28 2.38
C GLN A 23 16.48 7.74 2.36
N GLU A 24 17.76 7.97 2.07
CA GLU A 24 18.33 9.31 1.92
C GLU A 24 17.59 10.13 0.86
N GLN A 25 17.32 9.55 -0.30
CA GLN A 25 16.59 10.23 -1.38
C GLN A 25 15.14 10.57 -1.01
N TYR A 26 14.45 9.75 -0.23
CA TYR A 26 13.12 10.11 0.28
C TYR A 26 13.17 11.26 1.29
N TRP A 27 14.23 11.36 2.09
CA TRP A 27 14.43 12.50 2.99
C TRP A 27 14.71 13.79 2.22
N GLU A 28 15.65 13.75 1.27
CA GLU A 28 15.94 14.88 0.38
C GLU A 28 14.68 15.34 -0.36
N LEU A 29 13.87 14.40 -0.86
CA LEU A 29 12.63 14.72 -1.56
C LEU A 29 11.58 15.36 -0.63
N ALA A 30 11.53 14.96 0.64
CA ALA A 30 10.64 15.56 1.63
C ALA A 30 11.08 16.99 2.00
N GLU A 31 12.38 17.24 2.17
CA GLU A 31 12.92 18.60 2.36
C GLU A 31 12.65 19.49 1.15
N LEU A 32 12.89 18.97 -0.06
CA LEU A 32 12.59 19.70 -1.29
C LEU A 32 11.11 20.04 -1.40
N ALA A 33 10.22 19.16 -0.93
CA ALA A 33 8.78 19.42 -0.91
C ALA A 33 8.36 20.51 0.10
N LEU A 34 9.16 20.75 1.15
CA LEU A 34 8.98 21.88 2.07
C LEU A 34 9.44 23.20 1.43
N GLU A 35 10.59 23.20 0.78
CA GLU A 35 11.15 24.38 0.13
C GLU A 35 10.38 24.80 -1.12
N LYS A 36 10.04 23.82 -1.96
CA LYS A 36 9.35 24.00 -3.23
C LYS A 36 8.18 23.01 -3.33
N PRO A 37 6.97 23.41 -2.93
CA PRO A 37 5.82 22.51 -2.92
C PRO A 37 5.53 21.87 -4.28
N PHE A 38 5.40 20.54 -4.29
CA PHE A 38 4.95 19.77 -5.45
C PHE A 38 4.03 18.62 -5.01
N THR A 39 3.23 18.11 -5.95
CA THR A 39 2.39 16.94 -5.71
C THR A 39 3.17 15.67 -6.03
N TYR A 40 3.34 14.82 -5.01
CA TYR A 40 3.92 13.49 -5.18
C TYR A 40 3.08 12.46 -4.43
N PHE A 41 2.57 11.47 -5.17
CA PHE A 41 1.55 10.56 -4.65
C PHE A 41 2.00 9.74 -3.43
N HIS A 42 3.30 9.52 -3.22
CA HIS A 42 3.79 8.86 -2.00
C HIS A 42 3.63 9.72 -0.74
N PHE A 43 3.56 11.04 -0.89
CA PHE A 43 3.34 11.99 0.21
C PHE A 43 1.85 12.31 0.42
N ASN A 44 0.96 11.79 -0.43
CA ASN A 44 -0.47 11.96 -0.30
C ASN A 44 -1.03 11.03 0.77
N ILE A 45 -0.83 11.40 2.04
CA ILE A 45 -1.48 10.77 3.19
C ILE A 45 -2.60 11.67 3.71
N ASP A 46 -3.76 11.07 3.97
CA ASP A 46 -4.85 11.74 4.68
C ASP A 46 -4.52 11.74 6.18
N TRP A 47 -4.04 12.88 6.65
CA TRP A 47 -3.63 13.09 8.05
C TRP A 47 -4.77 13.62 8.92
N GLU A 48 -5.70 14.39 8.33
CA GLU A 48 -6.80 15.03 9.07
C GLU A 48 -7.88 14.03 9.48
N ARG A 49 -8.35 13.23 8.51
CA ARG A 49 -9.37 12.19 8.77
C ARG A 49 -8.74 10.86 9.12
N GLY A 50 -7.43 10.73 8.89
CA GLY A 50 -6.71 9.47 8.98
C GLY A 50 -7.04 8.54 7.83
N GLN A 51 -6.30 7.44 7.75
CA GLN A 51 -6.57 6.43 6.73
C GLN A 51 -7.80 5.61 7.11
N CYS A 52 -8.69 5.33 6.16
CA CYS A 52 -9.83 4.45 6.38
C CYS A 52 -9.35 3.04 6.80
N GLY A 53 -9.41 2.76 8.10
CA GLY A 53 -8.87 1.53 8.69
C GLY A 53 -9.54 0.27 8.13
N ALA A 54 -10.86 0.29 7.94
CA ALA A 54 -11.61 -0.83 7.37
C ALA A 54 -11.12 -1.16 5.95
N ARG A 55 -11.04 -0.16 5.05
CA ARG A 55 -10.52 -0.35 3.70
C ARG A 55 -9.08 -0.85 3.69
N ARG A 56 -8.25 -0.32 4.60
CA ARG A 56 -6.85 -0.73 4.70
C ARG A 56 -6.71 -2.14 5.27
N ALA A 57 -7.58 -2.57 6.17
CA ALA A 57 -7.55 -3.92 6.71
C ALA A 57 -7.76 -4.98 5.62
N SER A 58 -8.70 -4.73 4.71
CA SER A 58 -9.04 -5.61 3.58
C SER A 58 -8.05 -5.57 2.41
N GLY A 59 -7.06 -4.66 2.43
CA GLY A 59 -6.03 -4.56 1.40
C GLY A 59 -6.50 -3.96 0.07
N CYS A 60 -5.96 -4.46 -1.05
CA CYS A 60 -6.22 -3.87 -2.38
C CYS A 60 -7.52 -4.38 -3.04
N GLY A 61 -8.22 -5.34 -2.42
CA GLY A 61 -9.46 -5.91 -2.93
C GLY A 61 -9.29 -6.98 -4.02
N ALA A 62 -8.06 -7.39 -4.35
CA ALA A 62 -7.79 -8.39 -5.38
C ALA A 62 -8.56 -9.70 -5.10
N GLY A 63 -9.25 -10.21 -6.12
CA GLY A 63 -10.07 -11.42 -6.05
C GLY A 63 -11.43 -11.25 -5.35
N VAL A 64 -11.74 -10.07 -4.81
CA VAL A 64 -12.96 -9.83 -4.02
C VAL A 64 -13.75 -8.64 -4.56
N GLU A 65 -13.18 -7.45 -4.47
CA GLU A 65 -13.76 -6.18 -4.94
C GLU A 65 -13.11 -5.70 -6.25
N TYR A 66 -11.94 -6.25 -6.57
CA TYR A 66 -11.18 -6.00 -7.77
C TYR A 66 -10.84 -7.33 -8.45
N ALA A 67 -11.01 -7.40 -9.76
CA ALA A 67 -10.63 -8.54 -10.57
C ALA A 67 -10.10 -8.06 -11.94
N ALA A 68 -9.25 -8.88 -12.56
CA ALA A 68 -8.81 -8.69 -13.93
C ALA A 68 -9.53 -9.69 -14.85
N VAL A 69 -9.87 -9.25 -16.07
CA VAL A 69 -10.47 -10.10 -17.10
C VAL A 69 -9.48 -10.21 -18.26
N ALA A 70 -9.14 -11.43 -18.63
CA ALA A 70 -8.28 -11.76 -19.76
C ALA A 70 -9.08 -11.72 -21.09
N PRO A 71 -8.41 -11.63 -22.26
CA PRO A 71 -9.09 -11.56 -23.56
C PRO A 71 -10.00 -12.74 -23.89
N ASP A 72 -9.73 -13.92 -23.32
CA ASP A 72 -10.54 -15.14 -23.44
C ASP A 72 -11.73 -15.19 -22.45
N GLY A 73 -11.92 -14.12 -21.68
CA GLY A 73 -12.94 -14.00 -20.65
C GLY A 73 -12.53 -14.56 -19.28
N GLY A 74 -11.32 -15.09 -19.11
CA GLY A 74 -10.83 -15.60 -17.82
C GLY A 74 -10.78 -14.52 -16.74
N ILE A 75 -11.31 -14.79 -15.55
CA ILE A 75 -11.34 -13.87 -14.41
C ILE A 75 -10.21 -14.23 -13.44
N PHE A 76 -9.38 -13.27 -13.07
CA PHE A 76 -8.22 -13.42 -12.19
C PHE A 76 -8.25 -12.42 -11.03
N PRO A 77 -7.58 -12.70 -9.88
CA PRO A 77 -7.62 -11.82 -8.72
C PRO A 77 -7.07 -10.43 -9.00
N CYS A 78 -6.01 -10.34 -9.81
CA CYS A 78 -5.48 -9.09 -10.31
C CYS A 78 -4.72 -9.28 -11.61
N HIS A 79 -4.28 -8.19 -12.23
CA HIS A 79 -3.58 -8.23 -13.52
C HIS A 79 -2.25 -9.00 -13.46
N GLN A 80 -1.59 -9.05 -12.30
CA GLN A 80 -0.33 -9.78 -12.11
C GLN A 80 -0.48 -11.31 -12.13
N PHE A 81 -1.71 -11.82 -12.04
CA PHE A 81 -2.02 -13.25 -12.05
C PHE A 81 -2.58 -13.74 -13.39
N VAL A 82 -2.82 -12.84 -14.35
CA VAL A 82 -3.38 -13.20 -15.66
C VAL A 82 -2.38 -14.11 -16.41
N GLY A 83 -2.91 -15.16 -17.03
CA GLY A 83 -2.10 -16.16 -17.77
C GLY A 83 -1.53 -17.28 -16.90
N GLN A 84 -1.95 -17.36 -15.63
CA GLN A 84 -1.55 -18.41 -14.69
C GLN A 84 -2.79 -19.18 -14.25
N ASP A 85 -3.09 -20.30 -14.92
CA ASP A 85 -4.35 -21.05 -14.78
C ASP A 85 -4.75 -21.34 -13.32
N ARG A 86 -3.76 -21.60 -12.45
CA ARG A 86 -3.97 -21.83 -11.00
C ARG A 86 -4.65 -20.66 -10.28
N TRP A 87 -4.59 -19.46 -10.85
CA TRP A 87 -5.14 -18.24 -10.30
C TRP A 87 -6.44 -17.82 -10.97
N GLN A 88 -6.99 -18.61 -11.90
CA GLN A 88 -8.27 -18.30 -12.50
C GLN A 88 -9.41 -18.54 -11.49
N ILE A 89 -10.16 -17.48 -11.19
CA ILE A 89 -11.32 -17.49 -10.28
C ILE A 89 -12.61 -17.88 -11.03
N GLY A 90 -12.68 -17.62 -12.33
CA GLY A 90 -13.86 -17.90 -13.15
C GLY A 90 -13.70 -17.49 -14.60
N ASN A 91 -14.83 -17.36 -15.31
CA ASN A 91 -14.88 -16.79 -16.65
C ASN A 91 -16.14 -15.91 -16.77
N VAL A 92 -16.06 -14.78 -17.47
CA VAL A 92 -17.18 -13.84 -17.61
C VAL A 92 -18.43 -14.46 -18.24
N HIS A 93 -18.28 -15.53 -19.03
CA HIS A 93 -19.38 -16.24 -19.67
C HIS A 93 -20.06 -17.26 -18.75
N THR A 94 -19.36 -17.81 -17.76
CA THR A 94 -19.87 -18.87 -16.86
C THR A 94 -19.97 -18.43 -15.40
N GLY A 95 -19.45 -17.26 -15.07
CA GLY A 95 -19.40 -16.72 -13.71
C GLY A 95 -18.18 -17.20 -12.91
N ILE A 96 -18.26 -17.01 -11.60
CA ILE A 96 -17.23 -17.41 -10.64
C ILE A 96 -17.35 -18.92 -10.39
N SER A 97 -16.34 -19.69 -10.79
CA SER A 97 -16.32 -21.15 -10.66
C SER A 97 -15.41 -21.63 -9.52
N ASN A 98 -14.41 -20.84 -9.13
CA ASN A 98 -13.45 -21.19 -8.09
C ASN A 98 -13.70 -20.38 -6.80
N ALA A 99 -14.74 -20.76 -6.07
CA ALA A 99 -15.13 -20.10 -4.82
C ALA A 99 -14.06 -20.20 -3.73
N SER A 100 -13.32 -21.32 -3.67
CA SER A 100 -12.24 -21.51 -2.69
C SER A 100 -11.11 -20.52 -2.89
N LEU A 101 -10.70 -20.26 -4.14
CA LEU A 101 -9.69 -19.25 -4.43
C LEU A 101 -10.17 -17.84 -4.07
N ARG A 102 -11.43 -17.51 -4.38
CA ARG A 102 -12.03 -16.23 -3.97
C ARG A 102 -12.03 -16.08 -2.44
N GLU A 103 -12.39 -17.12 -1.71
CA GLU A 103 -12.39 -17.14 -0.24
C GLU A 103 -10.97 -17.02 0.32
N GLN A 104 -9.98 -17.64 -0.31
CA GLN A 104 -8.58 -17.45 0.05
C GLN A 104 -8.20 -15.96 -0.02
N PHE A 105 -8.50 -15.27 -1.12
CA PHE A 105 -8.20 -13.85 -1.27
C PHE A 105 -8.98 -12.96 -0.30
N LEU A 106 -10.24 -13.30 0.00
CA LEU A 106 -11.04 -12.61 1.02
C LEU A 106 -10.38 -12.61 2.39
N ASN A 107 -9.65 -13.68 2.71
CA ASN A 107 -8.98 -13.85 4.00
C ASN A 107 -7.53 -13.35 4.01
N LEU A 108 -7.04 -12.61 3.00
CA LEU A 108 -5.65 -12.11 2.97
C LEU A 108 -5.45 -10.72 3.62
N GLY A 109 -6.37 -10.29 4.47
CA GLY A 109 -6.27 -9.04 5.22
C GLY A 109 -5.06 -8.96 6.16
N ILE A 110 -4.76 -7.75 6.65
CA ILE A 110 -3.61 -7.49 7.54
C ILE A 110 -3.67 -8.28 8.85
N GLU A 111 -4.87 -8.65 9.28
CA GLU A 111 -5.16 -9.46 10.46
C GLU A 111 -4.72 -10.92 10.29
N ASN A 112 -4.64 -11.43 9.06
CA ASN A 112 -4.26 -12.82 8.78
C ASN A 112 -2.79 -12.97 8.39
N LYS A 113 -2.02 -11.88 8.46
CA LYS A 113 -0.57 -11.85 8.13
C LYS A 113 0.23 -11.57 9.41
N PRO A 114 0.93 -12.56 10.00
CA PRO A 114 1.60 -12.40 11.31
C PRO A 114 2.59 -11.22 11.38
N VAL A 115 3.30 -10.93 10.28
CA VAL A 115 4.21 -9.78 10.20
C VAL A 115 3.45 -8.45 10.23
N CYS A 116 2.29 -8.37 9.57
CA CYS A 116 1.46 -7.18 9.52
C CYS A 116 0.81 -6.88 10.88
N GLN A 117 0.42 -7.90 11.65
CA GLN A 117 -0.12 -7.73 13.00
C GLN A 117 0.84 -7.00 13.96
N LYS A 118 2.15 -7.05 13.71
CA LYS A 118 3.18 -6.37 14.52
C LYS A 118 3.70 -5.08 13.89
N CYS A 119 3.19 -4.69 12.72
CA CYS A 119 3.72 -3.57 11.94
C CYS A 119 2.96 -2.26 12.22
N TRP A 120 3.69 -1.20 12.55
CA TRP A 120 3.12 0.15 12.76
C TRP A 120 2.52 0.73 11.48
N ALA A 121 3.06 0.38 10.30
CA ALA A 121 2.63 0.89 9.01
C ALA A 121 1.46 0.12 8.39
N ARG A 122 0.88 -0.88 9.08
CA ARG A 122 -0.11 -1.80 8.47
C ARG A 122 -1.35 -1.10 7.91
N PHE A 123 -1.81 -0.03 8.57
CA PHE A 123 -2.94 0.78 8.09
C PHE A 123 -2.55 1.80 7.03
N HIS A 124 -1.25 2.02 6.79
CA HIS A 124 -0.77 2.80 5.65
C HIS A 124 -0.67 1.96 4.37
N CYS A 125 -0.37 0.66 4.52
CA CYS A 125 -0.05 -0.24 3.43
C CYS A 125 -1.16 -1.20 3.02
N GLY A 126 -2.01 -1.59 3.97
CA GLY A 126 -3.04 -2.60 3.79
C GLY A 126 -2.54 -4.01 3.45
N GLY A 127 -1.37 -4.39 3.94
CA GLY A 127 -0.84 -5.75 3.77
C GLY A 127 0.04 -5.98 2.54
N GLY A 128 0.23 -4.93 1.72
CA GLY A 128 1.07 -4.96 0.53
C GLY A 128 0.49 -5.76 -0.64
N CYS A 129 1.28 -5.96 -1.69
CA CYS A 129 0.86 -6.65 -2.90
C CYS A 129 0.87 -8.18 -2.74
N HIS A 130 -0.30 -8.82 -2.94
CA HIS A 130 -0.43 -10.27 -2.92
C HIS A 130 0.38 -10.97 -4.03
N ALA A 131 0.49 -10.35 -5.20
CA ALA A 131 1.28 -10.92 -6.29
C ALA A 131 2.77 -10.94 -5.95
N ASN A 132 3.32 -9.84 -5.40
CA ASN A 132 4.71 -9.81 -4.95
C ASN A 132 4.95 -10.84 -3.85
N ALA A 133 4.05 -10.94 -2.86
CA ALA A 133 4.11 -11.98 -1.83
C ALA A 133 4.22 -13.39 -2.45
N TRP A 134 3.35 -13.70 -3.43
CA TRP A 134 3.39 -14.97 -4.13
C TRP A 134 4.69 -15.18 -4.92
N TRP A 135 5.09 -14.23 -5.76
CA TRP A 135 6.25 -14.38 -6.64
C TRP A 135 7.58 -14.47 -5.89
N THR A 136 7.68 -13.84 -4.71
CA THR A 136 8.92 -13.88 -3.92
C THR A 136 8.95 -14.98 -2.88
N ASN A 137 7.80 -15.36 -2.30
CA ASN A 137 7.75 -16.30 -1.17
C ASN A 137 7.03 -17.61 -1.48
N SER A 138 6.41 -17.75 -2.67
CA SER A 138 5.43 -18.81 -2.95
C SER A 138 4.32 -18.89 -1.88
N SER A 139 3.96 -17.75 -1.29
CA SER A 139 2.96 -17.63 -0.24
C SER A 139 2.27 -16.27 -0.31
N LEU A 140 0.93 -16.28 -0.31
CA LEU A 140 0.13 -15.05 -0.30
C LEU A 140 0.10 -14.37 1.07
N GLU A 141 0.36 -15.12 2.14
CA GLU A 141 0.31 -14.68 3.53
C GLU A 141 1.62 -14.02 3.98
N LYS A 142 2.76 -14.39 3.37
CA LYS A 142 4.05 -13.81 3.68
C LYS A 142 4.34 -12.60 2.77
N PRO A 143 4.32 -11.35 3.29
CA PRO A 143 4.59 -10.17 2.47
C PRO A 143 5.99 -10.18 1.87
N TYR A 144 6.18 -9.43 0.78
CA TYR A 144 7.48 -9.16 0.21
C TYR A 144 8.27 -8.17 1.08
N GLU A 145 9.33 -8.63 1.75
CA GLU A 145 10.03 -7.88 2.80
C GLU A 145 10.65 -6.56 2.30
N LEU A 146 11.33 -6.57 1.16
CA LEU A 146 11.89 -5.34 0.59
C LEU A 146 10.80 -4.32 0.26
N GLY A 147 9.67 -4.79 -0.28
CA GLY A 147 8.49 -3.96 -0.51
C GLY A 147 7.94 -3.34 0.79
N CYS A 148 7.92 -4.10 1.88
CA CYS A 148 7.55 -3.59 3.20
C CYS A 148 8.50 -2.49 3.69
N GLN A 149 9.81 -2.64 3.48
CA GLN A 149 10.80 -1.65 3.90
C GLN A 149 10.69 -0.35 3.09
N LEU A 150 10.59 -0.45 1.75
CA LEU A 150 10.33 0.69 0.86
C LEU A 150 9.07 1.46 1.27
N LEU A 151 8.03 0.73 1.64
CA LEU A 151 6.76 1.33 2.04
C LEU A 151 6.84 2.01 3.41
N LYS A 152 7.60 1.47 4.37
CA LYS A 152 7.84 2.16 5.66
C LYS A 152 8.61 3.46 5.45
N MET A 153 9.72 3.42 4.69
CA MET A 153 10.55 4.60 4.43
C MET A 153 9.76 5.73 3.74
N ARG A 154 8.97 5.42 2.71
CA ARG A 154 8.13 6.46 2.07
C ARG A 154 7.04 7.01 3.00
N THR A 155 6.54 6.19 3.93
CA THR A 155 5.51 6.59 4.90
C THR A 155 6.12 7.50 5.97
N GLU A 156 7.33 7.20 6.44
CA GLU A 156 8.10 8.05 7.35
C GLU A 156 8.34 9.44 6.75
N ALA A 157 8.82 9.50 5.51
CA ALA A 157 9.03 10.77 4.79
C ALA A 157 7.74 11.57 4.60
N ALA A 158 6.62 10.89 4.29
CA ALA A 158 5.31 11.52 4.17
C ALA A 158 4.82 12.11 5.51
N ILE A 159 4.96 11.35 6.60
CA ILE A 159 4.58 11.81 7.94
C ILE A 159 5.45 13.01 8.34
N TYR A 160 6.76 12.94 8.12
CA TYR A 160 7.66 14.04 8.39
C TYR A 160 7.25 15.34 7.69
N LEU A 161 7.00 15.26 6.37
CA LEU A 161 6.55 16.40 5.58
C LEU A 161 5.28 17.02 6.17
N LYS A 162 4.28 16.19 6.53
CA LYS A 162 3.03 16.67 7.14
C LYS A 162 3.24 17.32 8.50
N VAL A 163 4.08 16.73 9.35
CA VAL A 163 4.41 17.29 10.66
C VAL A 163 5.10 18.64 10.51
N LYS A 164 6.09 18.75 9.62
CA LYS A 164 6.80 20.02 9.36
C LYS A 164 5.87 21.10 8.81
N GLN A 165 5.00 20.75 7.86
CA GLN A 165 3.96 21.66 7.35
C GLN A 165 3.06 22.16 8.47
N ALA A 166 2.52 21.27 9.31
CA ALA A 166 1.67 21.64 10.43
C ALA A 166 2.38 22.52 11.47
N LEU A 167 3.64 22.22 11.80
CA LEU A 167 4.44 23.03 12.72
C LEU A 167 4.72 24.43 12.15
N SER A 168 4.99 24.54 10.84
CA SER A 168 5.21 25.83 10.20
C SER A 168 3.95 26.71 10.19
N GLN A 169 2.78 26.10 9.98
CA GLN A 169 1.48 26.78 10.06
C GLN A 169 1.19 27.24 11.50
N ASN A 170 1.40 26.38 12.49
CA ASN A 170 1.21 26.72 13.90
C ASN A 170 2.23 27.74 14.46
N SER A 171 3.39 27.90 13.80
CA SER A 171 4.38 28.93 14.16
C SER A 171 4.10 30.30 13.56
N SER A 172 3.20 30.39 12.57
CA SER A 172 2.86 31.65 11.89
C SER A 172 1.51 32.23 12.35
N GLU A 173 0.55 31.41 12.76
CA GLU A 173 -0.66 31.85 13.47
C GLU A 173 -1.05 30.78 14.48
N GLY A 174 -1.39 31.19 15.71
CA GLY A 174 -1.83 30.27 16.76
C GLY A 174 -3.18 29.64 16.42
N ASP A 175 -3.18 28.56 15.65
CA ASP A 175 -4.40 27.87 15.23
C ASP A 175 -4.71 26.70 16.19
N PHE A 176 -5.66 26.95 17.09
CA PHE A 176 -6.33 25.91 17.87
C PHE A 176 -7.38 25.23 17.00
N HIS A 177 -6.96 24.40 16.05
CA HIS A 177 -7.87 23.47 15.40
C HIS A 177 -8.48 22.52 16.45
N GLY A 178 -9.81 22.57 16.58
CA GLY A 178 -10.60 21.72 17.47
C GLY A 178 -11.49 22.44 18.49
N LYS A 179 -11.36 23.75 18.73
CA LYS A 179 -12.22 24.46 19.70
C LYS A 179 -13.51 25.05 19.12
N LYS A 180 -13.56 25.38 17.82
CA LYS A 180 -14.77 25.96 17.21
C LYS A 180 -15.91 24.95 17.06
N GLU A 181 -15.59 23.71 16.69
CA GLU A 181 -16.59 22.66 16.49
C GLU A 181 -17.06 22.06 17.82
N TYR A 182 -16.19 21.95 18.84
CA TYR A 182 -16.58 21.46 20.17
C TYR A 182 -17.58 22.39 20.88
N LYS A 183 -17.48 23.71 20.67
CA LYS A 183 -18.42 24.69 21.25
C LYS A 183 -19.79 24.75 20.56
N GLN A 184 -19.93 24.17 19.37
CA GLN A 184 -21.23 24.07 18.68
C GLN A 184 -21.93 22.74 18.96
N ALA A 185 -21.26 21.81 19.64
CA ALA A 185 -21.78 20.50 20.02
C ALA A 185 -22.16 20.39 21.51
N GLN A 186 -22.17 21.51 22.25
CA GLN A 186 -22.73 21.66 23.60
C GLN A 186 -23.86 22.69 23.58
#